data_AF-A0A920I4H1-F1
#
_entry.id   AF-A0A920I4H1-F1
#
_cell.length_a   1.000
_cell.length_b   1.000
_cell.length_c   1.000
_cell.angle_alpha   90.00
_cell.angle_beta   90.00
_cell.angle_gamma   90.00
#
_symmetry.space_group_name_H-M   'P 1'
#
loop_
_entity.id
_entity.type
_entity.pdbx_description
1 polymer ?
#
loop_
_entity_poly.entity_id
_entity_poly.type
_entity_poly.pdbx_seq_one_letter_code
_entity_poly.pdbx_strand_id
1 'polypeptide(L)'
;MAKPTSGPETPADGAPYIFFVTGGAFEPVVTEVPPERKFNSADLFAFRRVRGDIVLSILMLAMALFLIASFAGETGWAKRKLPADMGQYIGIQLGLLDAEGRVARLGTILKQGWFAPMMCLVVMLPSAALNLAASWRATRKWKRQQMPPRWRYEVGQWARALEFIGYFALYTLAVPVLGYLLSTMILLPFLTFRLGYRSWYWLRISGLVAFAIVLLFRTALQIKTPVNIWLYNQLPDAVGIFMKTWF
;
A
#
# COMPACT_ATOMS: atom_id res chain seq x y z
N MET A 1 54.20 -8.86 -31.11
CA MET A 1 52.88 -9.44 -31.50
C MET A 1 52.05 -9.54 -30.22
N ALA A 2 51.33 -8.46 -29.86
CA ALA A 2 50.60 -8.37 -28.59
C ALA A 2 49.22 -9.02 -28.73
N LYS A 3 48.92 -9.96 -27.82
CA LYS A 3 47.68 -10.73 -27.80
C LYS A 3 46.54 -9.84 -27.25
N PRO A 4 45.35 -9.80 -27.89
CA PRO A 4 44.23 -9.03 -27.35
C PRO A 4 43.63 -9.79 -26.17
N THR A 5 43.67 -9.19 -24.99
CA THR A 5 43.04 -9.72 -23.77
C THR A 5 41.57 -9.32 -23.75
N SER A 6 40.74 -10.06 -24.48
CA SER A 6 39.29 -10.03 -24.33
C SER A 6 38.89 -11.01 -23.22
N GLY A 7 38.80 -10.53 -21.98
CA GLY A 7 38.27 -11.29 -20.86
C GLY A 7 37.96 -10.36 -19.69
N PRO A 8 36.90 -10.62 -18.89
CA PRO A 8 36.59 -9.82 -17.72
C PRO A 8 37.68 -10.09 -16.67
N GLU A 9 38.56 -9.12 -16.44
CA GLU A 9 39.39 -9.14 -15.24
C GLU A 9 38.46 -9.02 -14.05
N THR A 10 38.48 -10.05 -13.19
CA THR A 10 37.71 -10.05 -11.95
C THR A 10 38.39 -9.05 -11.01
N PRO A 11 37.75 -7.92 -10.65
CA PRO A 11 38.42 -6.93 -9.80
C PRO A 11 38.59 -7.49 -8.38
N ALA A 12 39.65 -7.06 -7.69
CA ALA A 12 39.85 -7.36 -6.27
C ALA A 12 38.65 -6.90 -5.41
N ASP A 13 38.42 -7.59 -4.29
CA ASP A 13 37.30 -7.35 -3.38
C ASP A 13 37.10 -5.86 -3.07
N GLY A 14 35.98 -5.31 -3.54
CA GLY A 14 35.57 -3.92 -3.32
C GLY A 14 35.88 -2.93 -4.45
N ALA A 15 36.56 -3.35 -5.52
CA ALA A 15 36.77 -2.49 -6.69
C ALA A 15 35.53 -2.49 -7.62
N PRO A 16 35.17 -1.34 -8.23
CA PRO A 16 33.98 -1.22 -9.08
C PRO A 16 34.09 -2.09 -10.34
N TYR A 17 32.97 -2.66 -10.77
CA TYR A 17 32.88 -3.34 -12.06
C TYR A 17 32.90 -2.29 -13.17
N ILE A 18 34.02 -2.14 -13.88
CA ILE A 18 34.17 -1.20 -14.98
C ILE A 18 33.74 -1.90 -16.28
N PHE A 19 32.60 -1.51 -16.82
CA PHE A 19 32.18 -1.92 -18.16
C PHE A 19 32.74 -0.94 -19.19
N PHE A 20 33.74 -1.38 -19.96
CA PHE A 20 34.19 -0.65 -21.13
C PHE A 20 33.22 -0.91 -22.29
N VAL A 21 32.38 0.07 -22.61
CA VAL A 21 31.53 0.02 -23.80
C VAL A 21 32.24 0.81 -24.90
N THR A 22 32.67 0.08 -25.93
CA THR A 22 33.29 0.49 -27.22
C THR A 22 34.81 0.59 -27.31
N GLY A 23 35.34 -0.04 -28.38
CA GLY A 23 36.70 0.12 -28.90
C GLY A 23 36.73 1.09 -30.08
N GLY A 24 36.47 2.37 -29.83
CA GLY A 24 36.54 3.46 -30.81
C GLY A 24 36.87 4.79 -30.12
N ALA A 25 37.32 5.78 -30.89
CA ALA A 25 38.02 7.01 -30.48
C ALA A 25 37.28 8.02 -29.55
N PHE A 26 36.35 7.55 -28.72
CA PHE A 26 35.73 8.35 -27.65
C PHE A 26 36.22 7.88 -26.28
N GLU A 27 36.44 8.84 -25.38
CA GLU A 27 36.75 8.62 -23.97
C GLU A 27 35.79 7.57 -23.37
N PRO A 28 36.30 6.54 -22.68
CA PRO A 28 35.45 5.49 -22.12
C PRO A 28 34.52 6.10 -21.05
N VAL A 29 33.21 5.97 -21.27
CA VAL A 29 32.21 6.39 -20.27
C VAL A 29 32.23 5.40 -19.12
N VAL A 30 32.94 5.75 -18.04
CA VAL A 30 32.97 4.97 -16.80
C VAL A 30 31.59 5.04 -16.15
N THR A 31 30.83 3.96 -16.21
CA THR A 31 29.59 3.80 -15.45
C THR A 31 29.88 2.98 -14.21
N GLU A 32 30.10 3.65 -13.08
CA GLU A 32 30.25 3.00 -11.79
C GLU A 32 28.91 2.39 -11.38
N VAL A 33 28.84 1.06 -11.31
CA VAL A 33 27.77 0.37 -10.58
C VAL A 33 28.24 0.29 -9.13
N PRO A 34 27.55 0.97 -8.18
CA PRO A 34 27.99 0.92 -6.79
C PRO A 34 27.89 -0.52 -6.28
N PRO A 35 28.97 -1.08 -5.73
CA PRO A 35 28.94 -2.37 -5.03
C PRO A 35 27.98 -2.25 -3.84
N GLU A 36 27.32 -3.36 -3.50
CA GLU A 36 26.18 -3.46 -2.58
C GLU A 36 26.19 -2.42 -1.45
N ARG A 37 25.21 -1.52 -1.54
CA ARG A 37 25.21 -0.23 -0.86
C ARG A 37 24.99 -0.42 0.64
N LYS A 38 26.01 -0.10 1.46
CA LYS A 38 25.84 0.15 2.90
C LYS A 38 24.73 1.19 3.08
N PHE A 39 23.65 0.81 3.77
CA PHE A 39 22.52 1.68 4.02
C PHE A 39 22.94 2.80 4.99
N ASN A 40 22.98 4.05 4.51
CA ASN A 40 23.26 5.20 5.36
C ASN A 40 21.94 5.71 5.97
N SER A 41 21.88 5.85 7.30
CA SER A 41 20.70 6.39 7.99
C SER A 41 20.36 7.82 7.56
N ALA A 42 21.35 8.62 7.14
CA ALA A 42 21.11 9.96 6.60
C ALA A 42 20.29 9.95 5.29
N ASP A 43 20.32 8.84 4.55
CA ASP A 43 19.60 8.69 3.28
C ASP A 43 18.14 8.20 3.44
N LEU A 44 17.69 7.91 4.66
CA LEU A 44 16.33 7.39 4.95
C LEU A 44 15.22 8.28 4.37
N PHE A 45 15.41 9.59 4.43
CA PHE A 45 14.42 10.58 4.00
C PHE A 45 14.71 11.15 2.60
N ALA A 46 15.78 10.71 1.95
CA ALA A 46 16.12 11.17 0.61
C ALA A 46 15.15 10.56 -0.41
N PHE A 47 14.21 11.37 -0.90
CA PHE A 47 13.30 10.95 -1.96
C PHE A 47 14.09 10.63 -3.24
N ARG A 48 14.06 9.37 -3.66
CA ARG A 48 14.64 8.91 -4.93
C ARG A 48 13.58 8.29 -5.81
N ARG A 49 13.50 8.78 -7.06
CA ARG A 49 12.65 8.17 -8.08
C ARG A 49 13.31 6.90 -8.61
N VAL A 50 12.54 5.82 -8.64
CA VAL A 50 12.99 4.51 -9.14
C VAL A 50 12.52 4.31 -10.59
N ARG A 51 13.18 3.42 -11.33
CA ARG A 51 12.96 3.20 -12.77
C ARG A 51 11.57 2.65 -13.13
N GLY A 52 10.81 2.10 -12.18
CA GLY A 52 9.42 1.65 -12.36
C GLY A 52 8.37 2.61 -11.81
N ASP A 53 8.75 3.76 -11.25
CA ASP A 53 7.85 4.77 -10.66
C ASP A 53 6.74 5.24 -11.63
N ILE A 54 7.03 5.24 -12.94
CA ILE A 54 6.04 5.57 -13.98
C ILE A 54 4.80 4.67 -13.93
N VAL A 55 4.95 3.37 -13.61
CA VAL A 55 3.81 2.45 -13.52
C VAL A 55 2.93 2.81 -12.35
N LEU A 56 3.52 3.12 -11.19
CA LEU A 56 2.78 3.57 -10.02
C LEU A 56 2.05 4.89 -10.29
N SER A 57 2.71 5.85 -10.95
CA SER A 57 2.10 7.13 -11.32
C SER A 57 0.91 6.96 -12.28
N ILE A 58 1.00 6.05 -13.26
CA ILE A 58 -0.12 5.73 -14.16
C ILE A 58 -1.28 5.12 -13.37
N LEU A 59 -1.00 4.15 -12.49
CA LEU A 59 -2.02 3.51 -11.65
C LEU A 59 -2.73 4.53 -10.73
N MET A 60 -1.97 5.44 -10.11
CA MET A 60 -2.53 6.48 -9.24
C MET A 60 -3.38 7.48 -10.02
N LEU A 61 -2.95 7.90 -11.22
CA LEU A 61 -3.77 8.76 -12.06
C LEU A 61 -5.04 8.04 -12.53
N ALA A 62 -4.94 6.77 -12.94
CA ALA A 62 -6.10 5.97 -13.33
C ALA A 62 -7.10 5.83 -12.17
N MET A 63 -6.62 5.58 -10.94
CA MET A 63 -7.45 5.58 -9.74
C MET A 63 -8.13 6.93 -9.50
N ALA A 64 -7.38 8.04 -9.62
CA ALA A 64 -7.96 9.38 -9.47
C ALA A 64 -9.04 9.69 -10.52
N LEU A 65 -8.81 9.29 -11.78
CA LEU A 65 -9.78 9.41 -12.87
C LEU A 65 -11.02 8.53 -12.64
N PHE A 66 -10.83 7.32 -12.12
CA PHE A 66 -11.94 6.44 -11.75
C PHE A 66 -12.79 7.03 -10.62
N LEU A 67 -12.15 7.58 -9.57
CA LEU A 67 -12.87 8.17 -8.44
C LEU A 67 -13.63 9.44 -8.82
N ILE A 68 -13.07 10.30 -9.67
CA ILE A 68 -13.79 11.49 -10.16
C ILE A 68 -14.95 11.09 -11.09
N ALA A 69 -14.79 10.06 -11.92
CA ALA A 69 -15.88 9.54 -12.76
C ALA A 69 -17.02 8.94 -11.92
N SER A 70 -16.69 8.28 -10.81
CA SER A 70 -17.66 7.65 -9.90
C SER A 70 -18.24 8.63 -8.87
N PHE A 71 -17.66 9.83 -8.74
CA PHE A 71 -17.96 10.78 -7.66
C PHE A 71 -19.46 11.14 -7.60
N ALA A 72 -20.07 11.46 -8.74
CA ALA A 72 -21.46 11.92 -8.76
C ALA A 72 -22.46 10.82 -8.35
N GLY A 73 -22.13 9.55 -8.62
CA GLY A 73 -22.99 8.40 -8.30
C GLY A 73 -22.98 8.04 -6.82
N GLU A 74 -21.79 8.01 -6.20
CA GLU A 74 -21.62 7.47 -4.85
C GLU A 74 -21.73 8.51 -3.74
N THR A 75 -21.42 9.78 -4.00
CA THR A 75 -21.35 10.80 -2.94
C THR A 75 -22.70 11.46 -2.60
N GLY A 76 -23.77 11.10 -3.31
CA GLY A 76 -25.06 11.76 -3.21
C GLY A 76 -25.06 13.20 -3.76
N TRP A 77 -23.98 13.63 -4.43
CA TRP A 77 -23.85 14.95 -5.07
C TRP A 77 -25.02 15.25 -6.02
N ALA A 78 -25.47 14.24 -6.76
CA ALA A 78 -26.60 14.36 -7.70
C ALA A 78 -27.97 14.54 -7.00
N LYS A 79 -28.10 14.15 -5.73
CA LYS A 79 -29.37 14.21 -4.96
C LYS A 79 -29.56 15.52 -4.20
N ARG A 80 -28.70 16.52 -4.42
CA ARG A 80 -28.75 17.79 -3.70
C ARG A 80 -29.92 18.64 -4.18
N LYS A 81 -30.67 19.19 -3.23
CA LYS A 81 -31.73 20.15 -3.51
C LYS A 81 -31.08 21.51 -3.77
N LEU A 82 -31.09 21.93 -5.03
CA LEU A 82 -30.59 23.24 -5.45
C LEU A 82 -31.76 24.25 -5.37
N PRO A 83 -31.58 25.43 -4.77
CA PRO A 83 -32.59 26.48 -4.83
C PRO A 83 -32.76 26.98 -6.26
N ALA A 84 -33.99 27.36 -6.61
CA ALA A 84 -34.30 27.96 -7.90
C ALA A 84 -33.80 29.42 -8.00
N ASP A 85 -33.59 30.08 -6.86
CA ASP A 85 -33.10 31.46 -6.81
C ASP A 85 -31.58 31.52 -6.97
N MET A 86 -31.13 32.34 -7.92
CA MET A 86 -29.73 32.47 -8.34
C MET A 86 -28.87 33.07 -7.21
N GLY A 87 -29.44 33.98 -6.40
CA GLY A 87 -28.74 34.55 -5.24
C GLY A 87 -28.49 33.52 -4.15
N GLN A 88 -29.49 32.70 -3.83
CA GLN A 88 -29.33 31.58 -2.88
C GLN A 88 -28.42 30.49 -3.42
N TYR A 89 -28.46 30.22 -4.72
CA TYR A 89 -27.55 29.28 -5.38
C TYR A 89 -26.08 29.68 -5.19
N ILE A 90 -25.73 30.94 -5.46
CA ILE A 90 -24.36 31.44 -5.26
C ILE A 90 -23.98 31.40 -3.78
N GLY A 91 -24.90 31.80 -2.89
CA GLY A 91 -24.67 31.77 -1.45
C GLY A 91 -24.38 30.37 -0.91
N ILE A 92 -25.10 29.35 -1.38
CA ILE A 92 -24.84 27.95 -0.99
C ILE A 92 -23.56 27.40 -1.61
N GLN A 93 -23.29 27.72 -2.88
CA GLN A 93 -22.09 27.25 -3.58
C GLN A 93 -20.79 27.76 -2.93
N LEU A 94 -20.81 29.01 -2.45
CA LEU A 94 -19.71 29.64 -1.73
C LEU A 94 -19.67 29.26 -0.24
N GLY A 95 -20.63 28.47 0.24
CA GLY A 95 -20.72 28.07 1.65
C GLY A 95 -21.07 29.24 2.58
N LEU A 96 -21.71 30.28 2.06
CA LEU A 96 -22.23 31.42 2.82
C LEU A 96 -23.64 31.14 3.36
N LEU A 97 -24.41 30.29 2.68
CA LEU A 97 -25.77 29.91 3.05
C LEU A 97 -25.92 28.38 3.14
N ASP A 98 -26.70 27.91 4.11
CA ASP A 98 -27.15 26.52 4.23
C ASP A 98 -28.28 26.25 3.22
N ALA A 99 -28.63 24.98 3.02
CA ALA A 99 -29.69 24.55 2.09
C ALA A 99 -31.09 25.14 2.37
N GLU A 100 -31.26 25.78 3.53
CA GLU A 100 -32.49 26.44 4.01
C GLU A 100 -32.40 27.98 3.99
N GLY A 101 -31.33 28.55 3.41
CA GLY A 101 -31.13 30.00 3.29
C GLY A 101 -30.61 30.70 4.55
N ARG A 102 -30.19 29.95 5.57
CA ARG A 102 -29.54 30.48 6.79
C ARG A 102 -28.04 30.65 6.54
N VAL A 103 -27.34 31.51 7.29
CA VAL A 103 -25.87 31.62 7.17
C VAL A 103 -25.23 30.27 7.49
N ALA A 104 -24.51 29.71 6.51
CA ALA A 104 -23.91 28.39 6.66
C ALA A 104 -22.82 28.43 7.74
N ARG A 105 -22.93 27.51 8.69
CA ARG A 105 -21.86 27.26 9.64
C ARG A 105 -20.88 26.30 8.97
N LEU A 106 -19.59 26.60 9.05
CA LEU A 106 -18.51 25.75 8.53
C LEU A 106 -18.68 24.27 8.95
N GLY A 107 -19.13 24.03 10.19
CA GLY A 107 -19.41 22.68 10.69
C GLY A 107 -20.57 21.95 10.00
N THR A 108 -21.53 22.65 9.41
CA THR A 108 -22.63 22.05 8.64
C THR A 108 -22.14 21.57 7.27
N ILE A 109 -21.27 22.36 6.62
CA ILE A 109 -20.65 22.03 5.32
C ILE A 109 -19.74 20.81 5.46
N LEU A 110 -18.92 20.76 6.52
CA LEU A 110 -18.01 19.64 6.79
C LEU A 110 -18.74 18.30 7.01
N LYS A 111 -20.00 18.32 7.44
CA LYS A 111 -20.81 17.10 7.64
C LYS A 111 -21.42 16.55 6.36
N GLN A 112 -21.29 17.26 5.24
CA GLN A 112 -21.87 16.80 3.97
C GLN A 112 -21.04 15.65 3.40
N GLY A 113 -21.69 14.54 3.06
CA GLY A 113 -21.02 13.31 2.61
C GLY A 113 -20.15 13.46 1.35
N TRP A 114 -20.41 14.49 0.53
CA TRP A 114 -19.63 14.78 -0.68
C TRP A 114 -18.41 15.69 -0.43
N PHE A 115 -18.41 16.48 0.64
CA PHE A 115 -17.41 17.53 0.85
C PHE A 115 -16.00 16.95 1.01
N ALA A 116 -15.82 16.00 1.93
CA ALA A 116 -14.50 15.40 2.17
C ALA A 116 -13.95 14.67 0.93
N PRO A 117 -14.71 13.80 0.24
CA PRO A 117 -14.26 13.19 -1.02
C PRO A 117 -13.88 14.22 -2.09
N MET A 118 -14.63 15.31 -2.22
CA MET A 118 -14.34 16.37 -3.20
C MET A 118 -13.01 17.05 -2.91
N MET A 119 -12.76 17.43 -1.65
CA MET A 119 -11.49 18.05 -1.23
C MET A 119 -10.31 17.11 -1.48
N CYS A 120 -10.46 15.82 -1.20
CA CYS A 120 -9.45 14.81 -1.53
C CYS A 120 -9.17 14.75 -3.03
N LEU A 121 -10.19 14.76 -3.89
CA LEU A 121 -10.01 14.72 -5.34
C LEU A 121 -9.37 16.00 -5.90
N VAL A 122 -9.73 17.17 -5.36
CA VAL A 122 -9.13 18.46 -5.74
C VAL A 122 -7.62 18.48 -5.48
N VAL A 123 -7.15 17.82 -4.41
CA VAL A 123 -5.71 17.69 -4.13
C VAL A 123 -5.10 16.54 -4.95
N MET A 124 -5.73 15.36 -4.92
CA MET A 124 -5.17 14.13 -5.47
C MET A 124 -5.02 14.18 -6.99
N LEU A 125 -6.01 14.72 -7.72
CA LEU A 125 -5.98 14.73 -9.18
C LEU A 125 -4.82 15.57 -9.76
N PRO A 126 -4.63 16.85 -9.38
CA PRO A 126 -3.47 17.61 -9.86
C PRO A 126 -2.16 17.03 -9.36
N SER A 127 -2.09 16.55 -8.11
CA SER A 127 -0.88 15.89 -7.60
C SER A 127 -0.51 14.64 -8.40
N ALA A 128 -1.48 13.79 -8.74
CA ALA A 128 -1.25 12.59 -9.56
C ALA A 128 -0.80 12.96 -10.98
N ALA A 129 -1.42 13.98 -11.60
CA ALA A 129 -1.05 14.47 -12.92
C ALA A 129 0.38 15.05 -12.94
N LEU A 130 0.73 15.89 -11.96
CA LEU A 130 2.07 16.46 -11.81
C LEU A 130 3.11 15.36 -11.53
N ASN A 131 2.77 14.37 -10.70
CA ASN A 131 3.65 13.24 -10.42
C ASN A 131 3.90 12.39 -11.68
N LEU A 132 2.86 12.11 -12.47
CA LEU A 132 3.00 11.41 -13.75
C LEU A 132 3.88 12.21 -14.72
N ALA A 133 3.69 13.53 -14.83
CA ALA A 133 4.53 14.38 -15.66
C ALA A 133 6.00 14.36 -15.22
N ALA A 134 6.28 14.31 -13.92
CA ALA A 134 7.63 14.16 -13.38
C ALA A 134 8.22 12.76 -13.66
N SER A 135 7.47 11.68 -13.41
CA SER A 135 7.90 10.31 -13.71
C SER A 135 8.12 10.09 -15.21
N TRP A 136 7.33 10.74 -16.06
CA TRP A 136 7.46 10.70 -17.52
C TRP A 136 8.74 11.38 -18.00
N ARG A 137 9.07 12.58 -17.47
CA ARG A 137 10.34 13.27 -17.74
C ARG A 137 11.54 12.42 -17.33
N ALA A 138 11.50 11.81 -16.15
CA ALA A 138 12.55 10.90 -15.68
C ALA A 138 12.70 9.66 -16.59
N THR A 139 11.58 9.05 -16.99
CA THR A 139 11.57 7.89 -17.89
C THR A 139 12.14 8.23 -19.26
N ARG A 140 11.82 9.40 -19.82
CA ARG A 140 12.44 9.89 -21.06
C ARG A 140 13.96 10.06 -20.92
N LYS A 141 14.43 10.57 -19.78
CA LYS A 141 15.88 10.69 -19.50
C LYS A 141 16.55 9.32 -19.43
N TRP A 142 15.97 8.34 -18.73
CA TRP A 142 16.52 6.98 -18.65
C TRP A 142 16.52 6.26 -20.00
N LYS A 143 15.47 6.45 -20.81
CA LYS A 143 15.43 5.92 -22.18
C LYS A 143 16.56 6.49 -23.04
N ARG A 144 16.88 7.78 -22.89
CA ARG A 144 18.05 8.40 -23.56
C ARG A 144 19.38 7.83 -23.07
N GLN A 145 19.47 7.46 -21.80
CA GLN A 145 20.63 6.83 -21.19
C GLN A 145 20.69 5.30 -21.38
N GLN A 146 19.80 4.73 -22.20
CA GLN A 146 19.70 3.29 -22.49
C GLN A 146 19.62 2.38 -21.24
N MET A 147 19.09 2.91 -20.13
CA MET A 147 18.95 2.14 -18.89
C MET A 147 17.69 1.26 -18.97
N PRO A 148 17.77 -0.05 -18.67
CA PRO A 148 16.62 -0.94 -18.73
C PRO A 148 15.59 -0.60 -17.64
N PRO A 149 14.28 -0.66 -17.92
CA PRO A 149 13.24 -0.39 -16.94
C PRO A 149 13.14 -1.53 -15.91
N ARG A 150 12.85 -1.20 -14.65
CA ARG A 150 12.76 -2.16 -13.52
C ARG A 150 11.34 -2.45 -13.05
N TRP A 151 10.33 -2.09 -13.83
CA TRP A 151 8.92 -2.16 -13.44
C TRP A 151 8.47 -3.56 -12.98
N ARG A 152 8.95 -4.64 -13.61
CA ARG A 152 8.57 -6.02 -13.24
C ARG A 152 9.00 -6.37 -11.81
N TYR A 153 10.19 -5.94 -11.42
CA TYR A 153 10.72 -6.15 -10.07
C TYR A 153 9.90 -5.38 -9.03
N GLU A 154 9.58 -4.13 -9.33
CA GLU A 154 8.79 -3.26 -8.43
C GLU A 154 7.35 -3.76 -8.28
N VAL A 155 6.67 -4.12 -9.38
CA VAL A 155 5.34 -4.72 -9.34
C VAL A 155 5.35 -6.04 -8.56
N GLY A 156 6.39 -6.87 -8.73
CA GLY A 156 6.56 -8.08 -7.94
C GLY A 156 6.67 -7.78 -6.44
N GLN A 157 7.39 -6.72 -6.06
CA GLN A 157 7.49 -6.29 -4.67
C GLN A 157 6.14 -5.75 -4.14
N TRP A 158 5.38 -5.02 -4.95
CA TRP A 158 4.04 -4.55 -4.58
C TRP A 158 3.06 -5.72 -4.41
N ALA A 159 3.10 -6.70 -5.31
CA ALA A 159 2.28 -7.90 -5.20
C ALA A 159 2.57 -8.68 -3.90
N ARG A 160 3.84 -8.77 -3.49
CA ARG A 160 4.23 -9.36 -2.21
C ARG A 160 3.67 -8.59 -1.01
N ALA A 161 3.56 -7.26 -1.08
CA ALA A 161 2.93 -6.47 -0.03
C ALA A 161 1.41 -6.70 0.00
N LEU A 162 0.75 -6.75 -1.17
CA LEU A 162 -0.67 -7.06 -1.28
C LEU A 162 -1.01 -8.47 -0.76
N GLU A 163 -0.09 -9.42 -0.87
CA GLU A 163 -0.21 -10.76 -0.30
C GLU A 163 -0.51 -10.72 1.22
N PHE A 164 0.19 -9.87 1.97
CA PHE A 164 -0.04 -9.73 3.42
C PHE A 164 -1.39 -9.09 3.74
N ILE A 165 -1.84 -8.15 2.91
CA ILE A 165 -3.20 -7.60 3.02
C ILE A 165 -4.23 -8.71 2.78
N GLY A 166 -3.98 -9.57 1.78
CA GLY A 166 -4.80 -10.74 1.50
C GLY A 166 -4.89 -11.70 2.69
N TYR A 167 -3.77 -11.99 3.37
CA TYR A 167 -3.78 -12.83 4.57
C TYR A 167 -4.56 -12.20 5.72
N PHE A 168 -4.46 -10.88 5.90
CA PHE A 168 -5.26 -10.17 6.89
C PHE A 168 -6.76 -10.24 6.56
N ALA A 169 -7.15 -10.03 5.30
CA ALA A 169 -8.55 -10.17 4.87
C ALA A 169 -9.06 -11.62 5.04
N LEU A 170 -8.24 -12.62 4.71
CA LEU A 170 -8.58 -14.02 4.95
C LEU A 170 -8.81 -14.29 6.43
N TYR A 171 -8.01 -13.69 7.31
CA TYR A 171 -8.18 -13.78 8.75
C TYR A 171 -9.50 -13.18 9.23
N THR A 172 -9.87 -11.98 8.76
CA THR A 172 -11.15 -11.37 9.16
C THR A 172 -12.36 -12.19 8.70
N LEU A 173 -12.25 -12.88 7.56
CA LEU A 173 -13.26 -13.82 7.08
C LEU A 173 -13.26 -15.16 7.82
N ALA A 174 -12.10 -15.60 8.33
CA ALA A 174 -11.97 -16.84 9.10
C ALA A 174 -12.52 -16.72 10.52
N VAL A 175 -12.39 -15.55 11.17
CA VAL A 175 -12.80 -15.34 12.57
C VAL A 175 -14.27 -15.72 12.84
N PRO A 176 -15.27 -15.32 12.01
CA PRO A 176 -16.65 -15.76 12.20
C PRO A 176 -16.88 -17.27 12.04
N VAL A 177 -16.00 -17.97 11.32
CA VAL A 177 -16.16 -19.40 11.02
C VAL A 177 -15.45 -20.27 12.06
N LEU A 178 -14.18 -19.99 12.31
CA LEU A 178 -13.29 -20.79 13.16
C LEU A 178 -13.19 -20.27 14.60
N GLY A 179 -13.62 -19.04 14.86
CA GLY A 179 -13.41 -18.35 16.12
C GLY A 179 -12.06 -17.64 16.19
N TYR A 180 -11.90 -16.77 17.18
CA TYR A 180 -10.72 -15.91 17.31
C TYR A 180 -9.45 -16.71 17.68
N LEU A 181 -9.57 -17.67 18.62
CA LEU A 181 -8.43 -18.51 19.04
C LEU A 181 -7.86 -19.30 17.86
N LEU A 182 -8.68 -20.09 17.16
CA LEU A 182 -8.16 -20.98 16.11
C LEU A 182 -7.65 -20.19 14.91
N SER A 183 -8.33 -19.09 14.54
CA SER A 183 -7.90 -18.24 13.42
C SER A 183 -6.52 -17.60 13.68
N THR A 184 -6.27 -17.11 14.89
CA THR A 184 -4.97 -16.52 15.26
C THR A 184 -3.88 -17.57 15.43
N MET A 185 -4.20 -18.74 16.01
CA MET A 185 -3.32 -19.90 16.15
C MET A 185 -2.85 -20.45 14.81
N ILE A 186 -3.67 -20.37 13.76
CA ILE A 186 -3.29 -20.83 12.42
C ILE A 186 -2.54 -19.71 11.69
N LEU A 187 -3.09 -18.49 11.71
CA LEU A 187 -2.57 -17.40 10.89
C LEU A 187 -1.16 -16.97 11.31
N LEU A 188 -0.89 -16.80 12.61
CA LEU A 188 0.39 -16.22 13.02
C LEU A 188 1.56 -17.17 12.71
N PRO A 189 1.51 -18.48 13.03
CA PRO A 189 2.54 -19.41 12.61
C PRO A 189 2.67 -19.49 11.08
N PHE A 190 1.56 -19.49 10.35
CA PHE A 190 1.57 -19.47 8.89
C PHE A 190 2.29 -18.23 8.34
N LEU A 191 2.05 -17.04 8.91
CA LEU A 191 2.71 -15.81 8.48
C LEU A 191 4.21 -15.83 8.80
N THR A 192 4.60 -16.37 9.96
CA THR A 192 6.02 -16.55 10.30
C THR A 192 6.73 -17.52 9.36
N PHE A 193 6.05 -18.60 8.98
CA PHE A 193 6.54 -19.53 7.97
C PHE A 193 6.73 -18.83 6.62
N ARG A 194 5.75 -18.03 6.20
CA ARG A 194 5.75 -17.33 4.90
C ARG A 194 6.85 -16.27 4.79
N LEU A 195 7.20 -15.62 5.91
CA LEU A 195 8.31 -14.68 6.02
C LEU A 195 9.69 -15.34 5.89
N GLY A 196 9.76 -16.68 6.01
CA GLY A 196 10.98 -17.45 5.86
C GLY A 196 11.53 -18.02 7.17
N TYR A 197 10.89 -17.75 8.31
CA TYR A 197 11.23 -18.36 9.61
C TYR A 197 10.70 -19.80 9.68
N ARG A 198 11.28 -20.68 8.86
CA ARG A 198 10.81 -22.06 8.65
C ARG A 198 11.30 -23.06 9.70
N SER A 199 12.18 -22.64 10.60
CA SER A 199 12.63 -23.52 11.68
C SER A 199 11.48 -23.80 12.65
N TRP A 200 11.40 -25.05 13.11
CA TRP A 200 10.42 -25.51 14.07
C TRP A 200 10.43 -24.69 15.38
N TYR A 201 11.59 -24.17 15.76
CA TYR A 201 11.73 -23.25 16.89
C TYR A 201 10.86 -22.00 16.73
N TRP A 202 10.91 -21.36 15.55
CA TRP A 202 10.14 -20.14 15.29
C TRP A 202 8.64 -20.39 15.20
N LEU A 203 8.22 -21.55 14.68
CA LEU A 203 6.81 -21.94 14.63
C LEU A 203 6.21 -22.15 16.03
N ARG A 204 6.99 -22.72 16.96
CA ARG A 204 6.57 -22.86 18.36
C ARG A 204 6.46 -21.51 19.06
N ILE A 205 7.46 -20.65 18.88
CA ILE A 205 7.43 -19.30 19.46
C ILE A 205 6.24 -18.50 18.94
N SER A 206 6.01 -18.52 17.62
CA SER A 206 4.88 -17.79 17.05
C SER A 206 3.54 -18.36 17.50
N GLY A 207 3.42 -19.67 17.68
CA GLY A 207 2.25 -20.29 18.31
C GLY A 207 2.03 -19.81 19.75
N LEU A 208 3.08 -19.80 20.58
CA LEU A 208 3.00 -19.31 21.95
C LEU A 208 2.64 -17.83 22.02
N VAL A 209 3.24 -17.00 21.17
CA VAL A 209 2.94 -15.57 21.07
C VAL A 209 1.50 -15.35 20.61
N ALA A 210 1.02 -16.10 19.61
CA ALA A 210 -0.37 -16.02 19.18
C ALA A 210 -1.32 -16.34 20.33
N PHE A 211 -0.97 -17.29 21.21
CA PHE A 211 -1.82 -17.70 22.31
C PHE A 211 -1.84 -16.63 23.39
N ALA A 212 -0.67 -16.07 23.70
CA ALA A 212 -0.54 -14.92 24.60
C ALA A 212 -1.34 -13.71 24.09
N ILE A 213 -1.31 -13.44 22.78
CA ILE A 213 -2.12 -12.39 22.14
C ILE A 213 -3.60 -12.65 22.37
N VAL A 214 -4.09 -13.87 22.10
CA VAL A 214 -5.50 -14.20 22.29
C VAL A 214 -5.94 -13.98 23.73
N LEU A 215 -5.13 -14.45 24.69
CA LEU A 215 -5.39 -14.23 26.10
C LEU A 215 -5.40 -12.75 26.45
N LEU A 216 -4.42 -11.96 25.99
CA LEU A 216 -4.35 -10.52 26.23
C LEU A 216 -5.59 -9.80 25.70
N PHE A 217 -6.02 -10.10 24.47
CA PHE A 217 -7.21 -9.47 23.90
C PHE A 217 -8.50 -9.87 24.61
N ARG A 218 -8.60 -11.12 25.09
CA ARG A 218 -9.77 -11.55 25.86
C ARG A 218 -9.78 -10.94 27.26
N THR A 219 -8.67 -11.04 28.00
CA THR A 219 -8.61 -10.69 29.43
C THR A 219 -8.47 -9.19 29.65
N ALA A 220 -7.67 -8.49 28.85
CA ALA A 220 -7.43 -7.07 29.02
C ALA A 220 -8.45 -6.20 28.28
N LEU A 221 -8.79 -6.55 27.02
CA LEU A 221 -9.65 -5.70 26.18
C LEU A 221 -11.13 -6.11 26.15
N GLN A 222 -11.50 -7.26 26.73
CA GLN A 222 -12.88 -7.78 26.80
C GLN A 222 -13.67 -7.62 25.49
N ILE A 223 -13.01 -7.83 24.35
CA ILE A 223 -13.65 -7.64 23.05
C ILE A 223 -14.80 -8.65 22.91
N LYS A 224 -15.98 -8.13 22.57
CA LYS A 224 -17.15 -8.96 22.28
C LYS A 224 -16.87 -9.76 21.01
N THR A 225 -16.63 -11.06 21.18
CA THR A 225 -16.49 -11.99 20.08
C THR A 225 -17.86 -12.26 19.44
N PRO A 226 -17.91 -12.52 18.12
CA PRO A 226 -19.16 -12.81 17.44
C PRO A 226 -19.83 -14.05 18.05
N VAL A 227 -21.13 -13.93 18.37
CA VAL A 227 -21.88 -14.95 19.13
C VAL A 227 -22.10 -16.24 18.34
N ASN A 228 -22.12 -16.16 17.01
CA ASN A 228 -22.36 -17.30 16.13
C ASN A 228 -21.07 -17.72 15.42
N ILE A 229 -20.31 -18.63 16.04
CA ILE A 229 -19.12 -19.25 15.46
C ILE A 229 -19.51 -20.64 14.96
N TRP A 230 -19.40 -20.86 13.64
CA TRP A 230 -19.83 -22.10 12.99
C TRP A 230 -19.17 -23.33 13.61
N LEU A 231 -17.85 -23.28 13.81
CA LEU A 231 -17.08 -24.40 14.35
C LEU A 231 -17.52 -24.77 15.79
N TYR A 232 -17.84 -23.77 16.61
CA TYR A 232 -18.21 -24.01 18.01
C TYR A 232 -19.61 -24.61 18.15
N ASN A 233 -20.46 -24.50 17.12
CA ASN A 233 -21.76 -25.14 17.08
C ASN A 233 -21.69 -26.64 16.75
N GLN A 234 -20.55 -27.13 16.25
CA GLN A 234 -20.33 -28.55 15.95
C GLN A 234 -19.70 -29.33 17.12
N LEU A 235 -19.24 -28.61 18.16
CA LEU A 235 -18.62 -29.20 19.34
C LEU A 235 -19.67 -29.67 20.33
N PRO A 236 -19.37 -30.68 21.18
CA PRO A 236 -20.24 -31.07 22.29
C PRO A 236 -20.59 -29.87 23.16
N ASP A 237 -21.83 -29.79 23.65
CA ASP A 237 -22.41 -28.60 24.28
C ASP A 237 -21.51 -27.98 25.36
N ALA A 238 -20.96 -28.79 26.26
CA ALA A 238 -20.07 -28.33 27.33
C ALA A 238 -18.79 -27.65 26.80
N VAL A 239 -18.19 -28.22 25.75
CA VAL A 239 -16.95 -27.69 25.12
C VAL A 239 -17.27 -26.45 24.28
N GLY A 240 -18.40 -26.47 23.56
CA GLY A 240 -18.87 -25.33 22.77
C GLY A 240 -19.18 -24.11 23.63
N ILE A 241 -19.83 -24.29 24.79
CA ILE A 241 -20.09 -23.23 25.76
C ILE A 241 -18.78 -22.68 26.32
N PHE A 242 -17.85 -23.55 26.73
CA PHE A 242 -16.53 -23.11 27.22
C PHE A 242 -15.79 -22.27 26.17
N MET A 243 -15.71 -22.74 24.93
CA MET A 243 -15.07 -22.01 23.83
C MET A 243 -15.72 -20.65 23.60
N LYS A 244 -17.05 -20.56 23.46
CA LYS A 244 -17.77 -19.28 23.28
C LYS A 244 -17.60 -18.32 24.45
N THR A 245 -17.41 -18.83 25.67
CA THR A 245 -17.29 -18.03 26.89
C THR A 245 -15.89 -17.45 27.04
N TRP A 246 -14.85 -18.14 26.56
CA TRP A 246 -13.46 -17.76 26.80
C TRP A 246 -12.69 -17.32 25.56
N PHE A 247 -13.17 -17.64 24.35
CA PHE A 247 -12.44 -17.44 23.09
C PHE A 247 -13.36 -17.01 21.94
#